data_AF-A0A438LZA7-F1
#
_entry.id   AF-A0A438LZA7-F1
#
_cell.length_a   1.000
_cell.length_b   1.000
_cell.length_c   1.000
_cell.angle_alpha   90.00
_cell.angle_beta   90.00
_cell.angle_gamma   90.00
#
_symmetry.space_group_name_H-M   'P 1'
#
loop_
_entity.id
_entity.type
_entity.pdbx_description
1 polymer ?
#
loop_
_entity_poly.entity_id
_entity_poly.type
_entity_poly.pdbx_seq_one_letter_code
_entity_poly.pdbx_strand_id
1 'polypeptide(L)'
;MMPVPPVPDLAPALHDADVRLERCATGRLRDAYPVAAHDLELRVNEATTGLLRALVEAVSVADPRCRRVVYAVPEGDLAGIAAAEAAGFRYVVDVDLADAQLSLLVAEPAWVTRTDMDLDNVPDT
;
A
#
# COMPACT_ATOMS: atom_id res chain seq x y z
N MET A 1 5.06 -47.06 19.47
CA MET A 1 5.03 -45.59 19.44
C MET A 1 6.06 -45.15 18.41
N MET A 2 5.63 -44.80 17.19
CA MET A 2 6.54 -44.36 16.12
C MET A 2 6.89 -42.88 16.34
N PRO A 3 8.16 -42.46 16.18
CA PRO A 3 8.50 -41.05 16.30
C PRO A 3 7.85 -40.25 15.18
N VAL A 4 7.22 -39.13 15.55
CA VAL A 4 6.71 -38.12 14.61
C VAL A 4 7.93 -37.53 13.88
N PRO A 5 7.96 -37.50 12.54
CA PRO A 5 9.06 -36.88 11.82
C PRO A 5 9.11 -35.38 12.15
N PRO A 6 10.31 -34.77 12.26
CA PRO A 6 10.42 -33.34 12.47
C PRO A 6 9.78 -32.61 11.30
N VAL A 7 8.88 -31.68 11.61
CA VAL A 7 8.39 -30.69 10.66
C VAL A 7 9.62 -29.88 10.22
N PRO A 8 9.94 -29.77 8.91
CA PRO A 8 11.05 -28.93 8.49
C PRO A 8 10.76 -27.51 8.94
N ASP A 9 11.71 -26.90 9.64
CA ASP A 9 11.71 -25.49 10.00
C ASP A 9 11.76 -24.70 8.69
N LEU A 10 10.59 -24.35 8.17
CA LEU A 10 10.46 -23.40 7.08
C LEU A 10 10.67 -22.01 7.67
N ALA A 11 11.88 -21.73 8.16
CA ALA A 11 12.32 -20.37 8.34
C ALA A 11 12.13 -19.70 6.96
N PRO A 12 11.25 -18.70 6.81
CA PRO A 12 11.18 -17.99 5.56
C PRO A 12 12.59 -17.42 5.36
N ALA A 13 13.19 -17.72 4.21
CA ALA A 13 14.43 -17.06 3.81
C ALA A 13 14.19 -15.55 3.98
N LEU A 14 14.86 -14.95 4.96
CA LEU A 14 14.89 -13.51 5.15
C LEU A 14 15.63 -12.96 3.93
N HIS A 15 14.88 -12.70 2.87
CA HIS A 15 15.36 -11.88 1.77
C HIS A 15 15.39 -10.46 2.31
N ASP A 16 16.55 -9.81 2.20
CA ASP A 16 16.68 -8.39 2.53
C ASP A 16 15.82 -7.59 1.54
N ALA A 17 14.60 -7.27 1.94
CA ALA A 17 13.73 -6.37 1.19
C ALA A 17 14.15 -4.93 1.49
N ASP A 18 14.50 -4.16 0.46
CA ASP A 18 14.68 -2.71 0.59
C ASP A 18 13.29 -2.08 0.66
N VAL A 19 12.94 -1.58 1.84
CA VAL A 19 11.67 -0.90 2.08
C VAL A 19 11.95 0.57 2.33
N ARG A 20 11.30 1.43 1.54
CA ARG A 20 11.36 2.88 1.72
C ARG A 20 9.96 3.45 1.89
N LEU A 21 9.84 4.33 2.88
CA LEU A 21 8.66 5.14 3.13
C LEU A 21 9.01 6.61 2.97
N GLU A 22 8.20 7.34 2.20
CA GLU A 22 8.39 8.76 1.97
C GLU A 22 7.03 9.47 1.94
N ARG A 23 6.93 10.71 2.43
CA ARG A 23 5.70 11.48 2.28
C ARG A 23 5.49 11.83 0.81
N CYS A 24 4.31 11.50 0.26
CA CYS A 24 3.98 11.81 -1.13
C CYS A 24 4.14 13.30 -1.41
N ALA A 25 3.69 14.17 -0.49
CA ALA A 25 3.76 15.62 -0.62
C ALA A 25 5.18 16.21 -0.72
N THR A 26 6.22 15.46 -0.32
CA THR A 26 7.62 15.90 -0.41
C THR A 26 8.47 15.01 -1.33
N GLY A 27 7.92 13.89 -1.80
CA GLY A 27 8.61 12.89 -2.60
C GLY A 27 8.41 13.05 -4.11
N ARG A 28 8.61 11.96 -4.84
CA ARG A 28 8.43 11.96 -6.31
C ARG A 28 6.97 12.10 -6.74
N LEU A 29 6.03 11.71 -5.87
CA LEU A 29 4.59 11.81 -6.13
C LEU A 29 4.01 13.20 -5.80
N ARG A 30 4.83 14.21 -5.46
CA ARG A 30 4.34 15.51 -4.96
C ARG A 30 3.35 16.21 -5.90
N ASP A 31 3.51 16.01 -7.20
CA ASP A 31 2.70 16.61 -8.26
C ASP A 31 1.69 15.62 -8.86
N ALA A 32 1.62 14.39 -8.32
CA ALA A 32 0.69 13.37 -8.75
C ALA A 32 -0.68 13.59 -8.08
N TYR A 33 -1.75 13.30 -8.83
CA TYR A 33 -3.09 13.20 -8.28
C TYR A 33 -3.45 11.73 -8.03
N PRO A 34 -4.10 11.36 -6.90
CA PRO A 34 -4.41 12.17 -5.72
C PRO A 34 -3.32 12.07 -4.63
N VAL A 35 -2.79 13.20 -4.16
CA VAL A 35 -1.83 13.25 -3.03
C VAL A 35 -2.24 14.27 -1.98
N ALA A 36 -2.28 13.83 -0.72
CA ALA A 36 -2.50 14.67 0.45
C ALA A 36 -1.26 14.72 1.38
N ALA A 37 -1.24 15.68 2.29
CA ALA A 37 -0.09 15.97 3.17
C ALA A 37 0.34 14.81 4.09
N HIS A 38 -0.56 13.86 4.37
CA HIS A 38 -0.31 12.72 5.25
C HIS A 38 -0.23 11.38 4.49
N ASP A 39 -0.21 11.41 3.17
CA ASP A 39 -0.08 10.20 2.37
C ASP A 39 1.39 9.78 2.34
N LEU A 40 1.63 8.47 2.45
CA LEU A 40 2.95 7.87 2.42
C LEU A 40 3.08 6.98 1.18
N GLU A 41 4.13 7.20 0.41
CA GLU A 41 4.54 6.29 -0.65
C GLU A 41 5.36 5.16 -0.03
N LEU A 42 4.96 3.93 -0.33
CA LEU A 42 5.67 2.70 -0.04
C LEU A 42 6.39 2.21 -1.29
N ARG A 43 7.71 2.05 -1.20
CA ARG A 43 8.55 1.44 -2.24
C ARG A 43 9.22 0.19 -1.70
N VAL A 44 9.09 -0.90 -2.43
CA VAL A 44 9.64 -2.22 -2.09
C VAL A 44 10.21 -2.86 -3.36
N ASN A 45 11.40 -3.42 -3.30
CA ASN A 45 12.06 -4.09 -4.43
C ASN A 45 11.44 -5.46 -4.79
N GLU A 46 11.06 -6.25 -3.78
CA GLU A 46 10.44 -7.56 -3.94
C GLU A 46 9.13 -7.63 -3.15
N ALA A 47 8.12 -6.92 -3.66
CA ALA A 47 6.83 -6.84 -3.01
C ALA A 47 6.09 -8.18 -3.06
N THR A 48 5.86 -8.78 -1.90
CA THR A 48 4.91 -9.89 -1.74
C THR A 48 3.62 -9.39 -1.08
N THR A 49 2.49 -10.04 -1.35
CA THR A 49 1.22 -9.71 -0.69
C THR A 49 1.32 -9.71 0.84
N GLY A 50 2.07 -10.66 1.42
CA GLY A 50 2.28 -10.73 2.87
C GLY A 50 3.08 -9.54 3.41
N LEU A 51 4.15 -9.16 2.72
CA LEU A 51 4.98 -8.01 3.08
C LEU A 51 4.20 -6.69 2.97
N LEU A 52 3.49 -6.48 1.86
CA LEU A 52 2.67 -5.27 1.66
C LEU A 52 1.61 -5.12 2.77
N ARG A 53 0.92 -6.20 3.13
CA ARG A 53 -0.06 -6.18 4.23
C ARG A 53 0.59 -5.83 5.56
N ALA A 54 1.70 -6.49 5.90
CA ALA A 54 2.41 -6.23 7.15
C ALA A 54 2.91 -4.78 7.25
N LEU A 55 3.36 -4.20 6.14
CA LEU A 55 3.82 -2.81 6.10
C LEU A 55 2.67 -1.82 6.27
N VAL A 56 1.51 -2.05 5.66
CA VAL A 56 0.32 -1.21 5.88
C VAL A 56 -0.12 -1.23 7.35
N GLU A 57 -0.13 -2.41 7.98
CA GLU A 57 -0.45 -2.54 9.41
C GLU A 57 0.59 -1.79 10.27
N ALA A 58 1.89 -1.95 9.98
CA ALA A 58 2.96 -1.26 10.69
C ALA A 58 2.87 0.26 10.55
N VAL A 59 2.61 0.77 9.35
CA VAL A 59 2.41 2.21 9.10
C VAL A 59 1.19 2.73 9.87
N SER A 60 0.08 1.99 9.88
CA SER A 60 -1.14 2.40 10.58
C SER A 60 -0.93 2.53 12.10
N VAL A 61 -0.09 1.68 12.68
CA VAL A 61 0.29 1.76 14.11
C VAL A 61 1.26 2.91 14.36
N ALA A 62 2.22 3.12 13.46
CA ALA A 62 3.31 4.10 13.64
C ALA A 62 2.89 5.55 13.35
N ASP A 63 2.03 5.79 12.34
CA ASP A 63 1.49 7.11 11.99
C ASP A 63 -0.04 7.06 11.91
N PRO A 64 -0.75 7.25 13.03
CA PRO A 64 -2.23 7.29 13.06
C PRO A 64 -2.85 8.41 12.23
N ARG A 65 -2.05 9.40 11.77
CA ARG A 65 -2.53 10.47 10.88
C ARG A 65 -2.38 10.10 9.42
N CYS A 66 -1.68 9.01 9.08
CA CYS A 66 -1.57 8.52 7.73
C CYS A 66 -2.97 8.16 7.20
N ARG A 67 -3.39 8.88 6.16
CA ARG A 67 -4.70 8.66 5.52
C ARG A 67 -4.62 7.56 4.47
N ARG A 68 -3.47 7.43 3.82
CA ARG A 68 -3.27 6.57 2.66
C ARG A 68 -1.84 6.07 2.61
N VAL A 69 -1.68 4.76 2.42
CA VAL A 69 -0.43 4.17 1.95
C VAL A 69 -0.56 3.99 0.44
N VAL A 70 0.29 4.66 -0.32
CA VAL A 70 0.34 4.59 -1.78
C VAL A 70 1.43 3.62 -2.19
N TYR A 71 1.08 2.59 -2.95
CA TYR A 71 2.02 1.69 -3.59
C TYR A 71 1.98 1.98 -5.10
N ALA A 72 3.12 2.40 -5.65
CA ALA A 72 3.25 2.78 -7.06
C ALA A 72 4.09 1.74 -7.80
N VAL A 73 3.53 1.16 -8.85
CA VAL A 73 4.20 0.19 -9.73
C VAL A 73 4.34 0.76 -11.15
N PRO A 74 5.25 0.26 -11.98
CA PRO A 74 5.28 0.62 -13.40
C PRO A 74 3.90 0.39 -14.04
N GLU A 75 3.49 1.30 -14.92
CA GLU A 75 2.25 1.13 -15.68
C GLU A 75 2.24 -0.23 -16.41
N GLY A 76 1.15 -0.97 -16.28
CA GLY A 76 1.00 -2.30 -16.89
C GLY A 76 1.66 -3.46 -16.12
N ASP A 77 2.25 -3.23 -14.94
CA ASP A 77 2.73 -4.31 -14.06
C ASP A 77 1.55 -5.05 -13.39
N LEU A 78 0.93 -5.95 -14.15
CA LEU A 78 -0.22 -6.74 -13.70
C LEU A 78 0.10 -7.64 -12.49
N ALA A 79 1.35 -8.07 -12.34
CA ALA A 79 1.77 -8.91 -11.22
C ALA A 79 1.85 -8.07 -9.93
N GLY A 80 2.46 -6.89 -10.00
CA GLY A 80 2.50 -5.93 -8.89
C GLY A 80 1.11 -5.46 -8.47
N ILE A 81 0.24 -5.17 -9.45
CA ILE A 81 -1.17 -4.80 -9.20
C ILE A 81 -1.89 -5.93 -8.46
N ALA A 82 -1.85 -7.16 -8.98
CA ALA A 82 -2.55 -8.29 -8.36
C ALA A 82 -2.03 -8.59 -6.94
N ALA A 83 -0.72 -8.50 -6.71
CA ALA A 83 -0.12 -8.71 -5.41
C ALA A 83 -0.58 -7.67 -4.38
N ALA A 84 -0.69 -6.41 -4.79
CA ALA A 84 -1.15 -5.29 -3.97
C ALA A 84 -2.66 -5.35 -3.71
N GLU A 85 -3.49 -5.68 -4.71
CA GLU A 85 -4.93 -5.90 -4.52
C GLU A 85 -5.21 -7.02 -3.51
N ALA A 86 -4.48 -8.14 -3.62
CA ALA A 86 -4.56 -9.21 -2.64
C ALA A 86 -4.10 -8.79 -1.23
N ALA A 87 -3.31 -7.71 -1.12
CA ALA A 87 -2.88 -7.12 0.15
C ALA A 87 -3.88 -6.11 0.72
N GLY A 88 -4.95 -5.78 -0.03
CA GLY A 88 -5.99 -4.84 0.38
C GLY A 88 -5.82 -3.43 -0.20
N PHE A 89 -4.92 -3.24 -1.15
CA PHE A 89 -4.83 -2.00 -1.91
C PHE A 89 -5.93 -1.96 -2.98
N ARG A 90 -6.34 -0.75 -3.35
CA ARG A 90 -7.25 -0.49 -4.46
C ARG A 90 -6.52 0.31 -5.53
N TYR A 91 -6.60 -0.12 -6.78
CA TYR A 91 -6.14 0.67 -7.91
C TYR A 91 -6.90 2.00 -7.99
N VAL A 92 -6.19 3.11 -8.22
CA VAL A 92 -6.78 4.45 -8.28
C VAL A 92 -6.65 5.05 -9.67
N VAL A 93 -5.43 5.17 -10.18
CA VAL A 93 -5.15 5.92 -11.42
C VAL A 93 -3.74 5.63 -11.93
N ASP A 94 -3.53 5.75 -13.23
CA ASP A 94 -2.19 5.84 -13.83
C ASP A 94 -1.73 7.30 -13.89
N VAL A 95 -0.47 7.55 -13.55
CA VAL A 95 0.13 8.88 -13.55
C VAL A 95 1.39 8.90 -14.41
N ASP A 96 1.51 9.96 -15.20
CA ASP A 96 2.73 10.30 -15.91
C ASP A 96 3.58 11.23 -15.05
N LEU A 97 4.72 10.74 -14.57
CA LEU A 97 5.76 11.56 -13.97
C LEU A 97 6.82 11.91 -15.02
N ALA A 98 7.70 12.86 -14.68
CA ALA A 98 8.76 13.30 -15.59
C ALA A 98 9.71 12.16 -16.05
N ASP A 99 9.87 11.12 -15.22
CA ASP A 99 10.81 10.01 -15.42
C ASP A 99 10.16 8.62 -15.45
N ALA A 100 8.84 8.51 -15.23
CA ALA A 100 8.16 7.22 -15.15
C ALA A 100 6.65 7.33 -15.38
N GLN A 101 6.05 6.28 -15.95
CA GLN A 101 4.60 6.07 -15.94
C GLN A 101 4.27 5.02 -14.88
N LEU A 102 3.35 5.36 -13.98
CA LEU A 102 3.09 4.56 -12.79
C LEU A 102 1.61 4.31 -12.59
N SER A 103 1.24 3.09 -12.21
CA SER A 103 -0.07 2.78 -11.66
C SER A 103 -0.06 2.97 -10.14
N LEU A 104 -0.96 3.82 -9.63
CA LEU A 104 -1.09 4.10 -8.21
C LEU A 104 -2.16 3.22 -7.57
N LEU A 105 -1.77 2.47 -6.54
CA LEU A 105 -2.67 1.69 -5.69
C LEU A 105 -2.64 2.24 -4.28
N VAL A 106 -3.78 2.22 -3.59
CA VAL A 106 -3.90 2.83 -2.26
C VAL A 106 -4.52 1.86 -1.26
N ALA A 107 -3.91 1.74 -0.09
CA ALA A 107 -4.51 1.18 1.11
C ALA A 107 -4.91 2.31 2.06
N GLU A 108 -6.17 2.31 2.49
CA GLU A 108 -6.76 3.35 3.34
C GLU A 108 -7.19 2.72 4.68
N PRO A 109 -6.96 3.37 5.84
CA PRO A 109 -7.54 2.94 7.09
C PRO A 109 -9.08 2.92 7.00
N ALA A 110 -9.71 1.98 7.70
CA ALA A 110 -11.17 1.79 7.68
C ALA A 110 -11.98 3.05 8.09
N TRP A 111 -11.38 3.99 8.83
CA TRP A 111 -12.04 5.25 9.21
C TRP A 111 -12.10 6.28 8.07
N VAL A 112 -11.16 6.22 7.12
CA VAL A 112 -11.16 7.08 5.92
C VAL A 112 -12.33 6.70 5.03
N THR A 113 -12.48 5.41 4.74
CA THR A 113 -13.57 4.89 3.89
C THR A 113 -14.95 4.95 4.57
N ARG A 114 -15.03 4.93 5.91
CA ARG A 114 -16.29 5.11 6.65
C ARG A 114 -16.89 6.49 6.53
N THR A 115 -16.07 7.54 6.39
CA THR A 115 -16.56 8.93 6.44
C THR A 115 -17.16 9.36 5.10
N ASP A 116 -16.68 8.81 3.98
CA ASP A 116 -17.26 9.09 2.65
C ASP A 116 -18.67 8.48 2.47
N MET A 117 -19.05 7.46 3.26
CA MET A 117 -20.40 6.89 3.24
C MET A 117 -21.43 7.69 4.06
N ASP A 118 -21.02 8.69 4.84
CA ASP A 118 -21.92 9.50 5.71
C ASP A 118 -22.23 10.88 5.10
N LEU A 119 -21.82 11.11 3.84
CA LEU A 119 -22.08 12.35 3.11
C LEU A 119 -23.44 12.38 2.39
N ASP A 120 -24.24 11.30 2.46
CA ASP A 120 -25.58 11.22 1.86
C ASP A 120 -26.68 11.88 2.72
N ASN A 121 -26.35 12.47 3.86
CA ASN A 121 -27.30 13.25 4.67
C ASN A 121 -27.33 14.72 4.20
N VAL A 122 -27.90 14.96 3.02
CA VAL A 122 -28.34 16.31 2.63
C VAL A 122 -29.66 16.58 3.38
N PRO A 123 -29.74 17.57 4.29
CA PRO A 123 -31.01 17.94 4.87
C PRO A 123 -31.89 18.57 3.78
N ASP A 124 -33.01 17.91 3.47
CA ASP A 124 -34.09 18.48 2.66
C ASP A 124 -34.46 19.86 3.26
N THR A 125 -34.39 20.89 2.43
CA THR A 125 -34.80 22.27 2.78
C THR A 125 -36.23 22.51 2.36
#